data_AF-A0A1C6VE75-F1
#
_entry.id   AF-A0A1C6VE75-F1
#
_cell.length_a   1.000
_cell.length_b   1.000
_cell.length_c   1.000
_cell.angle_alpha   90.00
_cell.angle_beta   90.00
_cell.angle_gamma   90.00
#
_symmetry.space_group_name_H-M   'P 1'
#
loop_
_entity.id
_entity.type
_entity.pdbx_description
1 polymer ?
#
loop_
_entity_poly.entity_id
_entity_poly.type
_entity_poly.pdbx_seq_one_letter_code
_entity_poly.pdbx_strand_id
1 'polypeptide(L)'
;MTALFRVAGTLPPDSPLRRLAGHTVTLPARDRATADRRAAELRQAGAVPVVWQVRPVPWTWIAWNLTGVVLGALAAAITAVLAGDHATAILATAAMVAAGLALFPVLTHHEMESQ
;
A
#
# COMPACT_ATOMS: atom_id res chain seq x y z
N MET A 1 -3.65 -9.01 -9.54
CA MET A 1 -2.40 -9.79 -9.37
C MET A 1 -1.29 -8.82 -9.01
N THR A 2 -0.82 -8.86 -7.77
CA THR A 2 0.15 -7.92 -7.19
C THR A 2 1.54 -8.13 -7.81
N ALA A 3 2.18 -7.06 -8.29
CA ALA A 3 3.56 -7.12 -8.78
C ALA A 3 4.53 -7.31 -7.61
N LEU A 4 5.38 -8.35 -7.67
CA LEU A 4 6.35 -8.67 -6.62
C LEU A 4 7.70 -7.98 -6.82
N PHE A 5 7.91 -7.36 -7.98
CA PHE A 5 9.12 -6.65 -8.32
C PHE A 5 8.77 -5.34 -9.02
N ARG A 6 9.54 -4.29 -8.72
CA ARG A 6 9.48 -3.01 -9.41
C ARG A 6 10.84 -2.75 -10.01
N VAL A 7 10.88 -2.47 -11.30
CA VAL A 7 12.10 -2.05 -11.99
C VAL A 7 11.94 -0.58 -12.31
N ALA A 8 12.87 0.28 -11.90
CA ALA A 8 12.92 1.62 -12.46
C ALA A 8 14.28 1.96 -13.01
N GLY A 9 14.30 2.76 -14.07
CA GLY A 9 15.52 3.29 -14.64
C GLY A 9 15.38 4.78 -14.90
N THR A 10 16.47 5.50 -14.68
CA THR A 10 16.56 6.91 -15.09
C THR A 10 17.01 6.96 -16.54
N LEU A 11 16.22 7.57 -17.41
CA LEU A 11 16.53 7.66 -18.83
C LEU A 11 17.61 8.73 -19.08
N PRO A 12 18.55 8.49 -20.01
CA PRO A 12 19.53 9.50 -20.40
C PRO A 12 18.85 10.74 -20.98
N PRO A 13 19.46 11.94 -20.82
CA PRO A 13 18.83 13.20 -21.20
C PRO A 13 18.50 13.29 -22.69
N ASP A 14 19.29 12.62 -23.53
CA ASP A 14 19.16 12.58 -25.00
C ASP A 14 18.25 11.43 -25.49
N SER A 15 17.68 10.63 -24.58
CA SER A 15 16.82 9.51 -24.97
C SER A 15 15.47 10.00 -25.51
N PRO A 16 15.04 9.57 -26.71
CA PRO A 16 13.71 9.93 -27.23
C PRO A 16 12.57 9.41 -26.33
N LEU A 17 12.82 8.35 -25.56
CA LEU A 17 11.88 7.81 -24.57
C LEU A 17 11.58 8.79 -23.43
N ARG A 18 12.48 9.75 -23.17
CA ARG A 18 12.31 10.76 -22.12
C ARG A 18 11.16 11.72 -22.42
N ARG A 19 10.80 11.89 -23.70
CA ARG A 19 9.62 12.67 -24.13
C ARG A 19 8.30 11.93 -23.92
N LEU A 20 8.33 10.59 -23.90
CA LEU A 20 7.15 9.74 -23.78
C LEU A 20 6.88 9.30 -22.34
N ALA A 21 7.93 8.94 -21.59
CA ALA A 21 7.81 8.33 -20.26
C ALA A 21 8.37 9.19 -19.13
N GLY A 22 8.80 10.42 -19.43
CA GLY A 22 9.42 11.32 -18.45
C GLY A 22 10.85 10.92 -18.10
N HIS A 23 11.35 11.36 -16.94
CA HIS A 23 12.75 11.15 -16.54
C HIS A 23 13.02 9.77 -15.94
N THR A 24 12.00 9.16 -15.34
CA THR A 24 12.12 7.87 -14.66
C THR A 24 11.01 6.96 -15.15
N VAL A 25 11.39 5.79 -15.67
CA VAL A 25 10.43 4.77 -16.10
C VAL A 25 10.30 3.75 -15.00
N THR A 26 9.09 3.50 -14.51
CA THR A 26 8.80 2.43 -13.53
C THR A 26 7.99 1.33 -14.19
N LEU A 27 8.49 0.10 -14.14
CA LEU A 27 7.91 -1.07 -14.77
C LEU A 27 7.59 -2.13 -13.69
N PRO A 28 6.32 -2.55 -13.53
CA PRO A 28 5.97 -3.64 -12.63
C PRO A 28 6.39 -4.99 -13.23
N ALA A 29 6.88 -5.91 -12.38
CA ALA A 29 7.22 -7.27 -12.75
C ALA A 29 6.66 -8.26 -11.73
N ARG A 30 6.13 -9.39 -12.22
CA ARG A 30 5.50 -10.42 -11.37
C ARG A 30 6.51 -11.38 -10.77
N ASP A 31 7.60 -11.64 -11.48
CA ASP A 31 8.66 -12.56 -11.09
C ASP A 31 10.03 -11.95 -11.36
N ARG A 32 11.06 -12.59 -10.79
CA ARG A 32 12.44 -12.11 -10.90
C ARG A 32 12.96 -12.15 -12.33
N ALA A 33 12.62 -13.20 -13.10
CA ALA A 33 13.05 -13.35 -14.48
C ALA A 33 12.53 -12.22 -15.39
N THR A 34 11.28 -11.81 -15.18
CA THR A 34 10.65 -10.69 -15.87
C THR A 34 11.25 -9.36 -15.42
N ALA A 35 11.58 -9.21 -14.14
CA ALA A 35 12.28 -8.03 -13.64
C ALA A 35 13.67 -7.89 -14.26
N ASP A 36 14.44 -8.98 -14.34
CA ASP A 36 15.79 -8.99 -14.90
C ASP A 36 15.78 -8.72 -16.43
N ARG A 37 14.79 -9.25 -17.15
CA ARG A 37 14.55 -8.93 -18.57
C ARG A 37 14.23 -7.44 -18.77
N ARG A 38 13.32 -6.87 -17.99
CA ARG A 38 12.98 -5.43 -18.07
C ARG A 38 14.16 -4.54 -17.66
N ALA A 39 14.98 -4.98 -16.72
CA ALA A 39 16.23 -4.30 -16.38
C ALA A 39 17.24 -4.34 -17.54
N ALA A 40 17.31 -5.45 -18.29
CA ALA A 40 18.14 -5.54 -19.49
C ALA A 40 17.64 -4.61 -20.61
N GLU A 41 16.33 -4.53 -20.84
CA GLU A 41 15.71 -3.59 -21.78
C GLU A 41 16.03 -2.13 -21.41
N LEU A 42 15.94 -1.77 -20.12
CA LEU A 42 16.32 -0.44 -19.65
C LEU A 42 17.82 -0.16 -19.82
N ARG A 43 18.69 -1.16 -19.61
CA ARG A 43 20.13 -1.03 -19.89
C ARG A 43 20.41 -0.81 -21.37
N GLN A 44 19.71 -1.50 -22.27
CA GLN A 44 19.81 -1.29 -23.72
C GLN A 44 19.35 0.11 -24.12
N ALA A 45 18.38 0.68 -23.41
CA ALA A 45 17.94 2.08 -23.58
C ALA A 45 18.89 3.11 -22.94
N GLY A 46 20.04 2.68 -22.39
CA GLY A 46 21.03 3.55 -21.76
C GLY A 46 20.67 4.00 -20.33
N ALA A 47 19.64 3.43 -19.72
CA ALA A 47 19.26 3.72 -18.35
C ALA A 47 20.01 2.82 -17.35
N VAL A 48 20.18 3.31 -16.12
CA VAL A 48 20.66 2.50 -14.99
C VAL A 48 19.46 1.94 -14.25
N PRO A 49 19.14 0.64 -14.38
CA PRO A 49 17.97 0.06 -13.73
C PRO A 49 18.25 -0.28 -12.26
N VAL A 50 17.26 -0.06 -11.42
CA VAL A 50 17.18 -0.52 -10.04
C VAL A 50 15.99 -1.46 -9.93
N VAL A 51 16.22 -2.64 -9.37
CA VAL A 51 15.18 -3.66 -9.16
C VAL A 51 14.89 -3.76 -7.66
N TRP A 52 13.67 -3.40 -7.26
CA TRP A 52 13.17 -3.58 -5.89
C TRP A 52 12.24 -4.77 -5.83
N GLN A 53 12.37 -5.57 -4.78
CA GLN A 53 11.35 -6.54 -4.40
C GLN A 53 10.26 -5.81 -3.63
N VAL A 54 9.01 -6.00 -4.06
CA VAL A 54 7.83 -5.46 -3.39
C VAL A 54 7.21 -6.60 -2.60
N ARG A 55 7.20 -6.47 -1.27
CA ARG A 55 6.51 -7.44 -0.42
C ARG A 55 5.01 -7.18 -0.50
N PRO A 56 4.17 -8.18 -0.83
CA PRO A 56 2.73 -8.01 -0.78
C PRO A 56 2.32 -7.77 0.67
N VAL A 57 1.64 -6.66 0.92
CA VAL A 57 1.03 -6.37 2.21
C VAL A 57 -0.38 -6.97 2.18
N PRO A 58 -0.79 -7.75 3.20
CA PRO A 58 -2.09 -8.42 3.22
C PRO A 58 -3.21 -7.44 3.62
N TRP A 59 -3.46 -6.44 2.77
CA TRP A 59 -4.40 -5.33 3.05
C TRP A 59 -5.80 -5.80 3.40
N THR A 60 -6.31 -6.82 2.72
CA THR A 60 -7.61 -7.42 3.03
C THR A 60 -7.66 -7.90 4.49
N TRP A 61 -6.63 -8.62 4.94
CA TRP A 61 -6.59 -9.12 6.32
C TRP A 61 -6.48 -7.98 7.33
N ILE A 62 -5.71 -6.94 7.02
CA ILE A 62 -5.60 -5.72 7.85
C ILE A 62 -6.96 -5.02 7.97
N ALA A 63 -7.70 -4.88 6.86
CA ALA A 63 -9.03 -4.28 6.83
C ALA A 63 -10.05 -5.05 7.69
N TRP A 64 -10.04 -6.39 7.60
CA TRP A 64 -10.89 -7.25 8.44
C TRP A 64 -10.58 -7.09 9.93
N ASN A 65 -9.30 -7.07 10.31
CA ASN A 65 -8.91 -6.88 11.72
C ASN A 65 -9.32 -5.49 12.23
N LEU A 66 -9.09 -4.43 11.44
CA LEU A 66 -9.51 -3.07 11.79
C LEU A 66 -11.03 -2.98 11.99
N THR A 67 -11.80 -3.61 11.11
CA THR A 67 -13.25 -3.69 11.24
C THR A 67 -13.66 -4.41 12.53
N GLY A 68 -13.01 -5.54 12.83
CA GLY A 68 -13.22 -6.27 14.08
C GLY A 68 -12.92 -5.43 15.33
N VAL A 69 -11.84 -4.64 15.31
CA VAL A 69 -11.49 -3.72 16.41
C VAL A 69 -12.56 -2.66 16.59
N VAL A 70 -13.05 -2.03 15.51
CA VAL A 70 -14.13 -1.02 15.60
C VAL A 70 -15.41 -1.63 16.17
N LEU A 71 -15.82 -2.81 15.69
CA LEU A 71 -17.02 -3.49 16.17
C LEU A 71 -16.89 -3.92 17.64
N GLY A 72 -15.72 -4.45 18.02
CA GLY A 72 -15.43 -4.82 19.41
C GLY A 72 -15.42 -3.62 20.34
N ALA A 73 -14.80 -2.52 19.92
CA ALA A 73 -14.80 -1.27 20.68
C ALA A 73 -16.21 -0.70 20.82
N LEU A 74 -17.04 -0.75 19.78
CA LEU A 74 -18.44 -0.33 19.85
C LEU A 74 -19.23 -1.16 20.87
N ALA A 75 -19.09 -2.49 20.84
CA ALA A 75 -19.76 -3.37 21.80
C ALA A 75 -19.30 -3.09 23.24
N ALA A 76 -18.00 -2.86 23.45
CA ALA A 76 -17.44 -2.47 24.74
C ALA A 76 -17.97 -1.11 25.21
N ALA A 77 -18.07 -0.12 24.33
CA ALA A 77 -18.64 1.20 24.65
C ALA A 77 -20.09 1.09 25.11
N ILE A 78 -20.93 0.34 24.38
CA ILE A 78 -22.34 0.12 24.73
C ILE A 78 -22.45 -0.56 26.09
N THR A 79 -21.66 -1.62 26.31
CA THR A 79 -21.66 -2.37 27.58
C THR A 79 -21.22 -1.48 28.74
N ALA A 80 -20.18 -0.67 28.55
CA ALA A 80 -19.66 0.24 29.55
C ALA A 80 -20.68 1.34 29.91
N VAL A 81 -21.36 1.92 28.92
CA VAL A 81 -22.44 2.89 29.15
C VAL A 81 -23.59 2.28 29.94
N LEU A 82 -24.00 1.04 29.59
CA LEU A 82 -25.04 0.32 30.34
C LEU A 82 -24.60 -0.03 31.77
N ALA A 83 -23.31 -0.26 31.99
CA ALA A 83 -22.73 -0.53 33.30
C ALA A 83 -22.40 0.73 34.13
N GLY A 84 -22.56 1.93 33.56
CA GLY A 84 -22.18 3.19 34.21
C GLY A 84 -20.66 3.42 34.31
N ASP A 85 -19.85 2.64 33.58
CA ASP A 85 -18.39 2.78 33.55
C ASP A 85 -17.95 3.76 32.46
N HIS A 86 -17.83 5.02 32.84
CA HIS A 86 -17.42 6.09 31.94
C HIS A 86 -15.97 5.97 31.45
N ALA A 87 -15.07 5.35 32.23
CA ALA A 87 -13.66 5.21 31.85
C ALA A 87 -13.52 4.24 30.66
N THR A 88 -14.22 3.11 30.73
CA THR A 88 -14.23 2.13 29.64
C THR A 88 -14.94 2.66 28.39
N ALA A 89 -15.99 3.48 28.55
CA ALA A 89 -16.66 4.14 27.42
C ALA A 89 -15.74 5.13 26.68
N ILE A 90 -14.93 5.90 27.40
CA ILE A 90 -13.93 6.82 26.82
C ILE A 90 -12.84 6.02 26.09
N LEU A 91 -12.31 4.97 26.72
CA LEU A 91 -11.28 4.12 26.13
C LEU A 91 -11.75 3.48 24.81
N ALA A 92 -12.98 2.97 24.80
CA ALA A 92 -13.60 2.38 23.62
C ALA A 92 -13.77 3.41 22.49
N THR A 93 -14.20 4.63 22.83
CA THR A 93 -14.32 5.73 21.86
C THR A 93 -12.96 6.10 21.25
N ALA A 94 -11.92 6.19 22.09
CA ALA A 94 -10.55 6.46 21.62
C ALA A 94 -10.03 5.35 20.69
N ALA A 95 -10.33 4.09 21.00
CA ALA A 95 -9.98 2.95 20.14
C ALA A 95 -10.67 3.03 18.77
N MET A 96 -11.94 3.44 18.72
CA MET A 96 -12.66 3.64 17.45
C MET A 96 -12.03 4.76 16.61
N VAL A 97 -11.64 5.89 17.22
CA VAL A 97 -10.96 6.99 16.51
C VAL A 97 -9.61 6.54 15.97
N ALA A 98 -8.80 5.85 16.77
CA ALA A 98 -7.51 5.33 16.35
C ALA A 98 -7.65 4.32 15.18
N ALA A 99 -8.65 3.43 15.24
CA ALA A 99 -8.95 2.52 14.16
C ALA A 99 -9.43 3.24 12.89
N GLY A 100 -10.21 4.32 13.04
CA GLY A 100 -10.59 5.20 11.93
C GLY A 100 -9.40 5.86 11.23
N LEU A 101 -8.44 6.38 12.00
CA LEU A 101 -7.19 6.92 11.44
C LEU A 101 -6.35 5.85 10.74
N ALA A 102 -6.32 4.64 11.28
CA ALA A 102 -5.60 3.51 10.71
C ALA A 102 -6.26 2.93 9.43
N LEU A 103 -7.52 3.29 9.13
CA LEU A 103 -8.17 2.94 7.86
C LEU A 103 -7.66 3.79 6.68
N PHE A 104 -7.10 4.97 6.92
CA PHE A 104 -6.67 5.88 5.84
C PHE A 104 -5.67 5.22 4.87
N PRO A 105 -4.58 4.57 5.32
CA PRO A 105 -3.63 3.90 4.43
C PRO A 105 -4.26 2.74 3.66
N VAL A 106 -5.23 2.05 4.27
CA VAL A 106 -5.95 0.91 3.66
C VAL A 106 -6.81 1.41 2.50
N LEU A 107 -7.51 2.53 2.69
CA LEU A 107 -8.35 3.15 1.65
C LEU A 107 -7.50 3.71 0.51
N THR A 108 -6.40 4.42 0.81
CA THR A 108 -5.49 4.92 -0.21
C THR A 108 -4.90 3.79 -1.06
N HIS A 109 -4.60 2.64 -0.46
CA HIS A 109 -4.14 1.49 -1.22
C HIS A 109 -5.21 0.96 -2.17
N HIS A 110 -6.46 0.84 -1.71
CA HIS A 110 -7.56 0.36 -2.55
C HIS A 110 -7.85 1.29 -3.73
N GLU A 111 -7.76 2.61 -3.55
CA GLU A 111 -7.89 3.56 -4.66
C GLU A 111 -6.82 3.33 -5.74
N MET A 112 -5.57 3.09 -5.33
CA MET A 112 -4.46 2.82 -6.25
C MET A 112 -4.58 1.50 -7.02
N GLU A 113 -5.28 0.50 -6.48
CA GLU A 113 -5.53 -0.77 -7.20
C GLU A 113 -6.69 -0.69 -8.20
N SER A 114 -7.57 0.31 -8.05
CA SER A 114 -8.79 0.48 -8.88
C SER A 114 -8.59 1.33 -10.14
N GLN A 115 -7.46 2.03 -10.25
CA GLN A 115 -7.05 2.83 -11.42
C GLN A 115 -6.10 2.04 -12.32
#